data_AF-A0A0U5CA83-F1
#
_entry.id   AF-A0A0U5CA83-F1
#
_cell.length_a   1.000
_cell.length_b   1.000
_cell.length_c   1.000
_cell.angle_alpha   90.00
_cell.angle_beta   90.00
_cell.angle_gamma   90.00
#
_symmetry.space_group_name_H-M   'P 1'
#
loop_
_entity.id
_entity.type
_entity.pdbx_description
1 polymer ?
#
loop_
_entity_poly.entity_id
_entity_poly.type
_entity_poly.pdbx_seq_one_letter_code
_entity_poly.pdbx_strand_id
1 'polypeptide(L)'
;MKSLISIGIGFIILLFIFAVTQDYALAMKYAGYTGGAFLALAAVVSGADGSGDRIRANYSDKEDWKMRMNWGWHLLLIGAINLAACIIIYAYVVKPTL
;
A
#
# COMPACT_ATOMS: atom_id res chain seq x y z
N MET A 1 2.88 9.80 14.21
CA MET A 1 3.47 8.56 14.75
C MET A 1 2.88 7.30 14.13
N LYS A 2 1.55 7.09 14.15
CA LYS A 2 0.93 5.86 13.61
C LYS A 2 1.23 5.61 12.11
N SER A 3 1.24 6.67 11.29
CA SER A 3 1.61 6.58 9.88
C SER A 3 3.07 6.15 9.64
N LEU A 4 4.00 6.58 10.50
CA LEU A 4 5.42 6.16 10.43
C LEU A 4 5.57 4.67 10.75
N ILE A 5 4.78 4.16 11.69
CA ILE A 5 4.75 2.73 12.02
C ILE A 5 4.25 1.92 10.82
N SER A 6 3.19 2.37 10.14
CA SER A 6 2.68 1.69 8.94
C SER A 6 3.69 1.66 7.80
N ILE A 7 4.38 2.78 7.56
CA ILE A 7 5.47 2.87 6.60
C ILE A 7 6.58 1.87 6.96
N GLY A 8 6.97 1.84 8.24
CA GLY A 8 8.01 0.94 8.75
C GLY A 8 7.66 -0.52 8.57
N ILE A 9 6.42 -0.93 8.87
CA ILE A 9 5.97 -2.33 8.71
C ILE A 9 6.08 -2.77 7.24
N GLY A 10 5.61 -1.94 6.31
CA GLY A 10 5.69 -2.24 4.88
C GLY A 10 7.13 -2.45 4.41
N PHE A 11 8.04 -1.57 4.84
CA PHE A 11 9.46 -1.64 4.48
C PHE A 11 10.18 -2.84 5.13
N ILE A 12 9.93 -3.11 6.41
CA ILE A 12 10.61 -4.20 7.15
C ILE A 12 10.27 -5.56 6.56
N ILE A 13 9.00 -5.80 6.18
CA ILE A 13 8.60 -7.07 5.56
C ILE A 13 9.34 -7.27 4.23
N LEU A 14 9.43 -6.21 3.42
CA LEU A 14 10.14 -6.19 2.15
C LEU A 14 11.63 -6.52 2.33
N LEU A 15 12.29 -5.86 3.28
CA LEU A 15 13.70 -6.07 3.60
C LEU A 15 13.95 -7.48 4.16
N PHE A 16 13.04 -8.01 4.98
CA PHE A 16 13.15 -9.35 5.53
C PHE A 16 13.07 -10.43 4.43
N ILE A 17 12.10 -10.30 3.52
CA ILE A 17 11.97 -11.21 2.37
C ILE A 17 13.26 -11.22 1.55
N PHE A 18 13.79 -10.03 1.24
CA PHE A 18 15.05 -9.93 0.50
C PHE A 18 16.24 -10.50 1.29
N ALA A 19 16.36 -10.20 2.58
CA ALA A 19 17.47 -10.68 3.41
C ALA A 19 17.53 -12.22 3.46
N VAL A 20 16.38 -12.89 3.51
CA VAL A 20 16.30 -14.36 3.56
C VAL A 20 16.52 -14.98 2.17
N THR A 21 15.96 -14.38 1.11
CA THR A 21 15.91 -15.01 -0.22
C THR A 21 17.08 -14.63 -1.12
N GLN A 22 17.67 -13.45 -0.91
CA GLN A 22 18.66 -12.81 -1.78
C GLN A 22 18.21 -12.73 -3.25
N ASP A 23 16.90 -12.83 -3.51
CA ASP A 23 16.28 -12.86 -4.83
C ASP A 23 15.46 -11.59 -5.06
N TYR A 24 16.01 -10.69 -5.88
CA TYR A 24 15.36 -9.43 -6.23
C TYR A 24 14.06 -9.61 -7.03
N ALA A 25 13.96 -10.67 -7.86
CA ALA A 25 12.76 -10.94 -8.64
C ALA A 25 11.62 -11.40 -7.73
N LEU A 26 11.94 -12.21 -6.71
CA LEU A 26 10.96 -12.59 -5.69
C LEU A 26 10.55 -11.40 -4.83
N ALA A 27 11.51 -10.58 -4.38
CA ALA A 27 11.23 -9.36 -3.61
C ALA A 27 10.33 -8.39 -4.41
N MET A 28 10.60 -8.19 -5.70
CA MET A 28 9.78 -7.38 -6.61
C MET A 28 8.35 -7.92 -6.75
N LYS A 29 8.17 -9.23 -6.94
CA LYS A 29 6.83 -9.85 -7.02
C LYS A 29 6.04 -9.62 -5.75
N TYR A 30 6.66 -9.82 -4.58
CA TYR A 30 6.02 -9.54 -3.30
C TYR A 30 5.63 -8.07 -3.19
N ALA A 31 6.56 -7.15 -3.43
CA ALA A 31 6.32 -5.71 -3.40
C ALA A 31 5.15 -5.29 -4.32
N GLY A 32 5.07 -5.86 -5.52
CA GLY A 32 3.99 -5.62 -6.46
C GLY A 32 2.64 -6.13 -5.95
N TYR A 33 2.58 -7.39 -5.50
CA TYR A 33 1.32 -7.99 -5.02
C TYR A 33 0.82 -7.35 -3.72
N THR A 34 1.71 -7.14 -2.74
CA THR A 34 1.35 -6.47 -1.49
C THR A 34 0.97 -5.01 -1.76
N GLY A 35 1.76 -4.30 -2.56
CA GLY A 35 1.49 -2.92 -2.98
C GLY A 35 0.10 -2.78 -3.60
N GLY A 36 -0.18 -3.59 -4.62
CA GLY A 36 -1.48 -3.60 -5.30
C GLY A 36 -2.65 -3.97 -4.38
N ALA A 37 -2.50 -5.00 -3.54
CA ALA A 37 -3.55 -5.43 -2.62
C ALA A 37 -3.89 -4.34 -1.59
N PHE A 38 -2.90 -3.71 -0.99
CA PHE A 38 -3.12 -2.64 -0.01
C PHE A 38 -3.71 -1.38 -0.65
N LEU A 39 -3.32 -1.03 -1.88
CA LEU A 39 -3.96 0.06 -2.62
C LEU A 39 -5.42 -0.24 -2.97
N ALA A 40 -5.73 -1.47 -3.39
CA ALA A 40 -7.10 -1.89 -3.66
C ALA A 40 -7.97 -1.81 -2.38
N LEU A 41 -7.45 -2.31 -1.25
CA LEU A 41 -8.12 -2.18 0.04
C LEU A 41 -8.30 -0.72 0.47
N ALA A 42 -7.31 0.15 0.22
CA ALA A 42 -7.43 1.57 0.50
C ALA A 42 -8.56 2.22 -0.32
N ALA A 43 -8.69 1.87 -1.60
CA ALA A 43 -9.77 2.34 -2.48
C ALA A 43 -11.15 1.92 -1.98
N VAL A 44 -11.29 0.65 -1.55
CA VAL A 44 -12.54 0.14 -0.97
C VAL A 44 -12.89 0.86 0.33
N VAL A 45 -11.94 0.96 1.26
CA VAL A 45 -12.19 1.53 2.60
C VAL A 45 -12.48 3.04 2.51
N SER A 46 -11.79 3.77 1.64
CA SER A 46 -12.03 5.19 1.37
C SER A 46 -13.36 5.47 0.66
N GLY A 47 -13.99 4.44 0.07
CA GLY A 47 -15.22 4.60 -0.70
C GLY A 47 -15.00 5.15 -2.11
N ALA A 48 -13.78 5.09 -2.63
CA ALA A 48 -13.46 5.51 -4.00
C ALA A 48 -14.26 4.71 -5.06
N ASP A 49 -14.64 3.47 -4.73
CA ASP A 49 -15.47 2.58 -5.56
C ASP A 49 -17.00 2.68 -5.26
N GLY A 50 -17.42 3.65 -4.44
CA GLY A 50 -18.83 3.82 -4.05
C GLY A 50 -19.66 4.59 -5.07
N SER A 51 -20.94 4.22 -5.25
CA SER A 51 -21.90 5.06 -5.96
C SER A 51 -22.20 6.35 -5.17
N GLY A 52 -22.63 7.42 -5.84
CA GLY A 52 -22.87 8.74 -5.22
C GLY A 52 -23.77 8.70 -3.97
N ASP A 53 -24.81 7.86 -3.96
CA ASP A 53 -25.68 7.68 -2.80
C ASP A 53 -24.99 6.97 -1.63
N ARG A 54 -24.14 5.97 -1.90
CA ARG A 54 -23.34 5.26 -0.88
C ARG A 54 -22.25 6.17 -0.32
N ILE A 55 -21.68 7.04 -1.14
CA ILE A 55 -20.74 8.07 -0.72
C ILE A 55 -21.44 9.06 0.22
N ARG A 56 -22.63 9.56 -0.12
CA ARG A 56 -23.39 10.46 0.78
C ARG A 56 -23.77 9.79 2.11
N ALA A 57 -24.15 8.52 2.08
CA ALA A 57 -24.41 7.76 3.29
C ALA A 57 -23.15 7.59 4.17
N ASN A 58 -21.96 7.44 3.58
CA ASN A 58 -20.71 7.34 4.34
C ASN A 58 -20.37 8.62 5.14
N TYR A 59 -20.99 9.77 4.85
CA TYR A 59 -20.77 11.02 5.59
C TYR A 59 -21.81 11.26 6.69
N SER A 60 -22.81 10.38 6.87
CA SER A 60 -23.83 10.55 7.90
C SER A 60 -23.28 10.38 9.31
N ASP A 61 -22.26 9.52 9.47
CA ASP A 61 -21.53 9.36 10.72
C ASP A 61 -20.09 9.88 10.56
N LYS A 62 -19.82 11.00 11.23
CA LYS A 62 -18.53 11.69 11.15
C LYS A 62 -17.40 10.91 11.82
N GLU A 63 -17.72 10.09 12.81
CA GLU A 63 -16.73 9.33 13.59
C GLU A 63 -16.35 8.05 12.85
N ASP A 64 -17.33 7.32 12.31
CA ASP A 64 -17.07 6.19 11.40
C ASP A 64 -16.28 6.63 10.16
N TRP A 65 -16.69 7.74 9.53
CA TRP A 65 -15.96 8.30 8.38
C TRP A 65 -14.49 8.60 8.71
N LYS A 66 -14.22 9.24 9.85
CA LYS A 66 -12.84 9.54 10.28
C LYS A 66 -12.05 8.27 10.52
N MET A 67 -12.64 7.28 11.18
CA MET A 67 -11.99 6.01 11.44
C MET A 67 -11.62 5.31 10.12
N ARG A 68 -12.57 5.18 9.20
CA ARG A 68 -12.35 4.56 7.89
C ARG A 68 -11.32 5.31 7.06
N MET A 69 -11.38 6.64 7.02
CA MET A 69 -10.39 7.44 6.32
C MET A 69 -8.99 7.25 6.91
N ASN A 70 -8.88 7.16 8.24
CA ASN A 70 -7.61 6.88 8.89
C ASN A 70 -7.06 5.51 8.48
N TRP A 71 -7.87 4.45 8.48
CA TRP A 71 -7.47 3.13 7.96
C TRP A 71 -7.07 3.20 6.48
N GLY A 72 -7.86 3.88 5.66
CA GLY A 72 -7.57 4.11 4.24
C GLY A 72 -6.20 4.74 4.02
N TRP A 73 -5.82 5.74 4.81
CA TRP A 73 -4.49 6.36 4.75
C TRP A 73 -3.36 5.39 5.11
N HIS A 74 -3.54 4.54 6.11
CA HIS A 74 -2.51 3.57 6.50
C HIS A 74 -2.32 2.52 5.40
N LEU A 75 -3.43 2.02 4.83
CA LEU A 75 -3.41 1.08 3.71
C LEU A 75 -2.78 1.71 2.46
N LEU A 76 -3.13 2.96 2.14
CA LEU A 76 -2.58 3.70 1.02
C LEU A 76 -1.06 3.86 1.15
N LEU A 77 -0.57 4.26 2.33
CA LEU A 77 0.86 4.46 2.56
C LEU A 77 1.65 3.15 2.45
N ILE A 78 1.14 2.05 3.04
CA ILE A 78 1.76 0.73 2.91
C ILE A 78 1.79 0.30 1.45
N GLY A 79 0.66 0.44 0.75
CA GLY A 79 0.52 0.05 -0.65
C GLY A 79 1.44 0.86 -1.57
N ALA A 80 1.45 2.19 -1.43
CA ALA A 80 2.25 3.10 -2.24
C ALA A 80 3.76 2.85 -2.08
N ILE A 81 4.22 2.58 -0.85
CA ILE A 81 5.63 2.30 -0.59
C ILE A 81 6.07 0.97 -1.17
N ASN A 82 5.25 -0.08 -1.01
CA ASN A 82 5.54 -1.38 -1.60
C ASN A 82 5.56 -1.30 -3.14
N LEU A 83 4.60 -0.57 -3.73
CA LEU A 83 4.56 -0.37 -5.17
C LEU A 83 5.75 0.47 -5.68
N ALA A 84 6.13 1.52 -4.94
CA ALA A 84 7.33 2.30 -5.26
C ALA A 84 8.60 1.45 -5.20
N ALA A 85 8.75 0.59 -4.18
CA ALA A 85 9.86 -0.36 -4.09
C ALA A 85 9.87 -1.33 -5.29
N CYS A 86 8.72 -1.85 -5.69
CA CYS A 86 8.58 -2.68 -6.90
C CYS A 86 9.11 -1.95 -8.15
N ILE A 87 8.67 -0.70 -8.37
CA ILE A 87 9.10 0.13 -9.50
C ILE A 87 10.61 0.40 -9.46
N ILE A 88 11.15 0.72 -8.28
CA ILE A 88 12.60 0.96 -8.09
C ILE A 88 13.40 -0.31 -8.41
N ILE A 89 13.01 -1.47 -7.88
CA ILE A 89 13.70 -2.73 -8.15
C ILE A 89 13.65 -3.04 -9.66
N TYR A 90 12.50 -2.86 -10.29
CA TYR A 90 12.36 -3.08 -11.72
C TYR A 90 13.27 -2.15 -12.55
N ALA A 91 13.27 -0.85 -12.22
CA ALA A 91 14.00 0.17 -12.97
C ALA A 91 15.52 0.10 -12.80
N TYR A 92 16.02 -0.27 -11.61
CA TYR A 92 17.46 -0.21 -11.31
C TYR A 92 18.15 -1.58 -11.25
N VAL A 93 17.41 -2.66 -11.02
CA VAL A 93 18.00 -4.01 -10.87
C VAL A 93 17.66 -4.88 -12.08
N VAL A 94 16.39 -4.94 -12.47
CA VAL A 94 15.93 -5.86 -13.53
C VAL A 94 16.17 -5.28 -14.92
N LYS A 95 15.83 -4.01 -15.13
CA LYS A 95 16.03 -3.30 -16.40
C LYS A 95 16.92 -2.08 -16.19
N PRO A 96 18.23 -2.27 -15.93
CA PRO A 96 19.14 -1.14 -15.78
C PRO A 96 19.12 -0.31 -17.06
N THR A 97 18.59 0.92 -16.96
CA THR A 97 18.75 1.92 -18.02
C THR A 97 20.19 2.39 -17.98
N LEU A 98 20.96 2.03 -19.01
CA LEU A 98 22.30 2.56 -19.31
C LEU A 98 22.27 4.08 -19.45
#